data_AF-E0ZGW2-F1
#
_entry.id   AF-E0ZGW2-F1
#
_cell.length_a   1.000
_cell.length_b   1.000
_cell.length_c   1.000
_cell.angle_alpha   90.00
_cell.angle_beta   90.00
_cell.angle_gamma   90.00
#
_symmetry.space_group_name_H-M   'P 1'
#
loop_
_entity.id
_entity.type
_entity.pdbx_description
1 polymer ?
#
loop_
_entity_poly.entity_id
_entity_poly.type
_entity_poly.pdbx_seq_one_letter_code
_entity_poly.pdbx_strand_id
1 'polypeptide(L)'
;ALRPDIASSGVQNLLPAGFLEKIKQQGLVVPWSSQLEVLSHPSVGGFLTHCGWNSILESLSLGVPMLAFPLLTDQCTNRKLIVEDWGVAMDLGETSRIFQNCRSELVGREEIAKTLNKFMDEEEGRNLRLKIEPIRAVLKKVVMDGGASNKNLDLFVEVLRTRYDS
;
A
#
# COMPACT_ATOMS: atom_id res chain seq x y z
N ALA A 1 -12.67 8.15 14.79
CA ALA A 1 -13.83 7.25 14.58
C ALA A 1 -13.58 6.39 13.34
N LEU A 2 -14.17 5.20 13.24
CA LEU A 2 -14.05 4.34 12.05
C LEU A 2 -15.07 4.75 10.98
N ARG A 3 -14.80 4.39 9.73
CA ARG A 3 -15.74 4.62 8.62
C ARG A 3 -17.02 3.77 8.84
N PRO A 4 -18.23 4.33 8.70
CA PRO A 4 -19.48 3.62 9.05
C PRO A 4 -19.73 2.32 8.26
N ASP A 5 -19.18 2.20 7.06
CA ASP A 5 -19.34 1.10 6.10
C ASP A 5 -18.19 0.08 6.12
N ILE A 6 -17.28 0.18 7.11
CA ILE A 6 -16.09 -0.68 7.16
C ILE A 6 -16.41 -2.16 7.46
N ALA A 7 -17.56 -2.44 8.10
CA ALA A 7 -18.03 -3.78 8.39
C ALA A 7 -19.41 -4.00 7.79
N SER A 8 -19.60 -5.14 7.12
CA SER A 8 -20.86 -5.54 6.49
C SER A 8 -22.01 -5.78 7.47
N SER A 9 -21.75 -5.81 8.78
CA SER A 9 -22.69 -6.24 9.81
C SER A 9 -23.37 -5.12 10.61
N GLY A 10 -23.23 -3.84 10.24
CA GLY A 10 -23.88 -2.73 10.96
C GLY A 10 -23.43 -2.57 12.42
N VAL A 11 -22.33 -3.21 12.80
CA VAL A 11 -21.76 -3.17 14.15
C VAL A 11 -21.24 -1.77 14.43
N GLN A 12 -21.87 -1.10 15.39
CA GLN A 12 -21.38 0.14 15.96
C GLN A 12 -20.26 -0.18 16.95
N ASN A 13 -19.19 0.63 16.97
CA ASN A 13 -18.04 0.51 17.88
C ASN A 13 -17.21 -0.79 17.73
N LEU A 14 -16.63 -1.01 16.55
CA LEU A 14 -15.73 -2.14 16.25
C LEU A 14 -14.41 -2.15 17.06
N LEU A 15 -14.07 -1.04 17.73
CA LEU A 15 -12.84 -0.94 18.52
C LEU A 15 -13.07 -1.49 19.93
N PRO A 16 -12.09 -2.20 20.52
CA PRO A 16 -12.17 -2.63 21.91
C PRO A 16 -12.44 -1.47 22.87
N ALA A 17 -13.16 -1.74 23.97
CA ALA A 17 -13.42 -0.75 25.00
C ALA A 17 -12.11 -0.12 25.52
N GLY A 18 -12.08 1.22 25.59
CA GLY A 18 -10.90 1.97 26.04
C GLY A 18 -9.72 2.01 25.06
N PHE A 19 -9.85 1.46 23.84
CA PHE A 19 -8.76 1.43 22.86
C PHE A 19 -8.24 2.82 22.50
N LEU A 20 -9.13 3.77 22.18
CA LEU A 20 -8.75 5.13 21.81
C LEU A 20 -7.99 5.86 22.94
N GLU A 21 -8.43 5.68 24.19
CA GLU A 21 -7.75 6.24 25.35
C GLU A 21 -6.36 5.63 25.54
N LYS A 22 -6.21 4.34 25.27
CA LYS A 22 -4.93 3.63 25.36
C LYS A 22 -3.90 4.14 24.35
N ILE A 23 -4.33 4.48 23.13
CA ILE A 23 -3.41 4.87 22.05
C ILE A 23 -3.18 6.39 21.93
N LYS A 24 -3.91 7.24 22.66
CA LYS A 24 -3.98 8.69 22.41
C LYS A 24 -2.66 9.46 22.36
N GLN A 25 -1.59 8.93 22.94
CA GLN A 25 -0.26 9.56 22.93
C GLN A 25 0.62 9.09 21.75
N GLN A 26 0.24 8.01 21.06
CA GLN A 26 1.08 7.32 20.07
C GLN A 26 0.33 6.94 18.79
N GLY A 27 -0.99 7.11 18.74
CA GLY A 27 -1.82 6.69 17.62
C GLY A 27 -3.07 7.54 17.48
N LEU A 28 -3.53 7.64 16.23
CA LEU A 28 -4.71 8.38 15.84
C LEU A 28 -5.58 7.49 14.93
N VAL A 29 -6.89 7.45 15.18
CA VAL A 29 -7.85 6.70 14.36
C VAL A 29 -8.82 7.66 13.68
N VAL A 30 -8.67 7.78 12.37
CA VAL A 30 -9.49 8.62 11.50
C VAL A 30 -10.34 7.76 10.55
N PRO A 31 -11.55 8.22 10.15
CA PRO A 31 -12.39 7.48 9.22
C PRO A 31 -11.89 7.59 7.77
N TRP A 32 -11.20 8.70 7.47
CA TRP A 32 -10.59 8.99 6.19
C TRP A 32 -9.42 9.94 6.41
N SER A 33 -8.43 9.86 5.52
CA SER A 33 -7.28 10.75 5.45
C SER A 33 -6.90 10.95 3.99
N SER A 34 -6.30 12.10 3.67
CA SER A 34 -5.61 12.29 2.39
C SER A 34 -4.38 11.37 2.36
N GLN A 35 -4.53 10.16 1.80
CA GLN A 35 -3.50 9.13 1.81
C GLN A 35 -2.20 9.64 1.20
N LEU A 36 -2.29 10.34 0.07
CA LEU A 36 -1.13 10.91 -0.61
C LEU A 36 -0.39 11.93 0.27
N GLU A 37 -1.11 12.83 0.97
CA GLU A 37 -0.49 13.78 1.89
C GLU A 37 0.19 13.08 3.07
N VAL A 38 -0.48 12.08 3.66
CA VAL A 38 0.10 11.26 4.74
C VAL A 38 1.38 10.61 4.26
N LEU A 39 1.35 9.88 3.14
CA LEU A 39 2.52 9.18 2.58
C LEU A 39 3.64 10.15 2.19
N SER A 40 3.33 11.40 1.85
CA SER A 40 4.34 12.41 1.50
C SER A 40 5.08 12.97 2.72
N HIS A 41 4.55 12.75 3.92
CA HIS A 41 5.11 13.32 5.13
C HIS A 41 6.39 12.58 5.57
N PRO A 42 7.49 13.29 5.89
CA PRO A 42 8.78 12.67 6.20
C PRO A 42 8.76 11.78 7.47
N SER A 43 7.80 11.98 8.37
CA SER A 43 7.62 11.12 9.56
C SER A 43 6.99 9.76 9.25
N VAL A 44 6.50 9.51 8.02
CA VAL A 44 5.95 8.21 7.66
C VAL A 44 7.06 7.21 7.42
N GLY A 45 7.19 6.26 8.35
CA GLY A 45 8.15 5.17 8.27
C GLY A 45 7.74 4.05 7.31
N GLY A 46 6.44 3.85 7.10
CA GLY A 46 5.93 2.81 6.21
C GLY A 46 4.40 2.75 6.16
N PHE A 47 3.88 1.88 5.30
CA PHE A 47 2.47 1.87 4.93
C PHE A 47 1.89 0.45 4.95
N LEU A 48 0.98 0.17 5.89
CA LEU A 48 0.16 -1.03 5.83
C LEU A 48 -0.96 -0.84 4.79
N THR A 49 -0.97 -1.69 3.77
CA THR A 49 -1.88 -1.56 2.63
C THR A 49 -2.51 -2.89 2.23
N HIS A 50 -3.74 -2.80 1.76
CA HIS A 50 -4.44 -3.88 1.08
C HIS A 50 -3.92 -4.21 -0.33
N CYS A 51 -2.81 -3.61 -0.77
CA CYS A 51 -2.19 -3.89 -2.07
C CYS A 51 -3.05 -3.51 -3.30
N GLY A 52 -3.98 -2.56 -3.15
CA GLY A 52 -4.63 -1.92 -4.29
C GLY A 52 -3.60 -1.17 -5.15
N TRP A 53 -3.73 -1.24 -6.47
CA TRP A 53 -2.71 -0.74 -7.39
C TRP A 53 -2.40 0.75 -7.22
N ASN A 54 -3.41 1.59 -7.00
CA ASN A 54 -3.21 3.02 -6.76
C ASN A 54 -2.39 3.27 -5.49
N SER A 55 -2.72 2.59 -4.39
CA SER A 55 -1.97 2.69 -3.13
C SER A 55 -0.52 2.25 -3.30
N ILE A 56 -0.26 1.23 -4.11
CA ILE A 56 1.11 0.78 -4.44
C ILE A 56 1.84 1.87 -5.21
N LEU A 57 1.23 2.43 -6.26
CA LEU A 57 1.85 3.48 -7.07
C LEU A 57 2.18 4.74 -6.25
N GLU A 58 1.29 5.17 -5.36
CA GLU A 58 1.52 6.29 -4.45
C GLU A 58 2.72 6.02 -3.53
N SER A 59 2.75 4.84 -2.89
CA SER A 59 3.83 4.43 -1.99
C SER A 59 5.19 4.39 -2.71
N LEU A 60 5.25 3.77 -3.89
CA LEU A 60 6.48 3.67 -4.68
C LEU A 60 6.96 5.04 -5.16
N SER A 61 6.05 5.90 -5.62
CA SER A 61 6.37 7.26 -6.07
C SER A 61 6.96 8.13 -4.95
N LEU A 62 6.52 7.89 -3.72
CA LEU A 62 6.96 8.61 -2.53
C LEU A 62 8.14 7.94 -1.79
N GLY A 63 8.52 6.72 -2.16
CA GLY A 63 9.64 6.00 -1.53
C GLY A 63 9.27 5.34 -0.20
N VAL A 64 7.98 5.08 0.03
CA VAL A 64 7.48 4.55 1.30
C VAL A 64 7.39 3.01 1.23
N PRO A 65 8.02 2.28 2.17
CA PRO A 65 7.94 0.82 2.21
C PRO A 65 6.55 0.35 2.68
N MET A 66 6.18 -0.86 2.27
CA MET A 66 4.83 -1.38 2.48
C MET A 66 4.80 -2.65 3.35
N LEU A 67 3.80 -2.72 4.22
CA LEU A 67 3.29 -3.98 4.77
C LEU A 67 2.08 -4.39 3.94
N ALA A 68 2.13 -5.57 3.35
CA ALA A 68 1.13 -6.12 2.44
C ALA A 68 0.10 -6.94 3.20
N PHE A 69 -1.18 -6.60 3.03
CA PHE A 69 -2.30 -7.35 3.58
C PHE A 69 -3.48 -7.37 2.59
N PRO A 70 -3.35 -8.07 1.44
CA PRO A 70 -4.36 -8.06 0.40
C PRO A 70 -5.69 -8.67 0.87
N LEU A 71 -6.79 -8.13 0.38
CA LEU A 71 -8.14 -8.52 0.80
C LEU A 71 -8.92 -9.22 -0.31
N LEU A 72 -8.91 -8.68 -1.53
CA LEU A 72 -9.79 -9.12 -2.63
C LEU A 72 -9.15 -8.93 -4.01
N THR A 73 -9.78 -9.52 -5.03
CA THR A 73 -9.51 -9.26 -6.46
C THR A 73 -8.06 -9.48 -6.88
N ASP A 74 -7.47 -8.50 -7.55
CA ASP A 74 -6.11 -8.43 -8.06
C ASP A 74 -5.06 -8.15 -6.96
N GLN A 75 -5.49 -7.82 -5.73
CA GLN A 75 -4.58 -7.41 -4.66
C GLN A 75 -3.57 -8.51 -4.27
N CYS A 76 -3.95 -9.78 -4.39
CA CYS A 76 -3.02 -10.90 -4.15
C CYS A 76 -1.95 -11.00 -5.22
N THR A 77 -2.31 -10.74 -6.49
CA THR A 77 -1.36 -10.65 -7.59
C THR A 77 -0.42 -9.47 -7.38
N ASN A 78 -0.96 -8.31 -7.00
CA ASN A 78 -0.17 -7.13 -6.69
C ASN A 78 0.77 -7.37 -5.50
N ARG A 79 0.30 -8.06 -4.46
CA ARG A 79 1.11 -8.49 -3.31
C ARG A 79 2.28 -9.37 -3.75
N LYS A 80 2.04 -10.36 -4.60
CA LYS A 80 3.10 -11.22 -5.15
C LYS A 80 4.16 -10.38 -5.85
N LEU A 81 3.75 -9.43 -6.68
CA LEU A 81 4.67 -8.53 -7.38
C LEU A 81 5.53 -7.70 -6.41
N ILE A 82 4.93 -7.04 -5.42
CA ILE A 82 5.68 -6.14 -4.52
C ILE A 82 6.51 -6.88 -3.45
N VAL A 83 6.08 -8.08 -3.02
CA VAL A 83 6.77 -8.87 -1.98
C VAL A 83 7.79 -9.85 -2.58
N GLU A 84 7.41 -10.62 -3.59
CA GLU A 84 8.28 -11.69 -4.14
C GLU A 84 9.17 -11.18 -5.27
N ASP A 85 8.58 -10.49 -6.26
CA ASP A 85 9.33 -10.12 -7.46
C ASP A 85 10.19 -8.87 -7.23
N TRP A 86 9.62 -7.83 -6.62
CA TRP A 86 10.33 -6.57 -6.37
C TRP A 86 11.00 -6.51 -5.00
N GLY A 87 10.49 -7.27 -4.02
CA GLY A 87 11.06 -7.32 -2.67
C GLY A 87 11.03 -6.00 -1.92
N VAL A 88 10.07 -5.12 -2.22
CA VAL A 88 9.89 -3.77 -1.65
C VAL A 88 8.84 -3.71 -0.54
N ALA A 89 8.23 -4.84 -0.23
CA ALA A 89 7.22 -4.97 0.81
C ALA A 89 7.44 -6.24 1.65
N MET A 90 6.86 -6.25 2.84
CA MET A 90 6.77 -7.43 3.71
C MET A 90 5.31 -7.81 3.89
N ASP A 91 5.02 -9.10 4.04
CA ASP A 91 3.70 -9.57 4.44
C ASP A 91 3.32 -9.17 5.87
N LEU A 92 2.05 -8.84 6.11
CA LEU A 92 1.51 -8.78 7.46
C LEU A 92 1.24 -10.21 7.98
N GLY A 93 2.29 -10.85 8.49
CA GLY A 93 2.26 -12.21 9.05
C GLY A 93 2.69 -13.31 8.09
N GLU A 94 3.27 -14.37 8.63
CA GLU A 94 3.69 -15.60 7.94
C GLU A 94 2.49 -16.37 7.37
N THR A 95 1.34 -16.36 8.05
CA THR A 95 0.08 -17.00 7.60
C THR A 95 -0.55 -16.35 6.39
N SER A 96 -0.25 -15.05 6.14
CA SER A 96 -0.69 -14.37 4.93
C SER A 96 -0.07 -14.96 3.66
N ARG A 97 0.99 -15.77 3.75
CA ARG A 97 1.56 -16.47 2.59
C ARG A 97 0.60 -17.49 1.96
N ILE A 98 -0.46 -17.87 2.66
CA ILE A 98 -1.48 -18.82 2.18
C ILE A 98 -2.71 -18.05 1.68
N PHE A 99 -2.53 -17.10 0.74
CA PHE A 99 -3.66 -16.50 0.03
C PHE A 99 -4.21 -17.49 -1.02
N GLN A 100 -4.86 -18.57 -0.58
CA GLN A 100 -5.77 -19.30 -1.48
C GLN A 100 -7.00 -18.42 -1.74
N ASN A 101 -7.18 -17.98 -2.98
CA ASN A 101 -8.30 -17.12 -3.40
C ASN A 101 -8.44 -15.81 -2.61
N CYS A 102 -7.32 -15.18 -2.21
CA CYS A 102 -7.31 -13.96 -1.38
C CYS A 102 -8.01 -14.07 -0.02
N ARG A 103 -8.23 -15.28 0.50
CA ARG A 103 -8.68 -15.44 1.88
C ARG A 103 -7.47 -15.53 2.79
N SER A 104 -7.25 -14.49 3.59
CA SER A 104 -6.34 -14.56 4.73
C SER A 104 -6.98 -15.40 5.83
N GLU A 105 -6.20 -16.27 6.45
CA GLU A 105 -6.52 -16.72 7.80
C GLU A 105 -6.40 -15.53 8.78
N LEU A 106 -6.99 -15.67 9.95
CA LEU A 106 -6.92 -14.64 10.98
C LEU A 106 -5.46 -14.48 11.44
N VAL A 107 -4.85 -13.31 11.18
CA VAL A 107 -3.51 -13.00 11.66
C VAL A 107 -3.56 -12.62 13.15
N GLY A 108 -2.81 -13.36 13.97
CA GLY A 108 -2.80 -13.16 15.42
C GLY A 108 -2.09 -11.87 15.83
N ARG A 109 -2.47 -11.29 16.97
CA ARG A 109 -1.85 -10.05 17.50
C ARG A 109 -0.33 -10.16 17.69
N GLU A 110 0.15 -11.33 18.08
CA GLU A 110 1.58 -11.59 18.36
C GLU A 110 2.38 -11.63 17.05
N GLU A 111 1.81 -12.19 16.00
CA GLU A 111 2.37 -12.21 14.66
C GLU A 111 2.38 -10.81 14.03
N ILE A 112 1.29 -10.04 14.20
CA ILE A 112 1.22 -8.62 13.82
C ILE A 112 2.33 -7.83 14.51
N ALA A 113 2.48 -7.97 15.83
CA ALA A 113 3.50 -7.26 16.60
C ALA A 113 4.93 -7.65 16.17
N LYS A 114 5.21 -8.95 16.01
CA LYS A 114 6.50 -9.46 15.51
C LYS A 114 6.85 -8.84 14.15
N THR A 115 5.90 -8.88 13.23
CA THR A 115 6.08 -8.36 11.87
C THR A 115 6.30 -6.86 11.86
N LEU A 116 5.49 -6.10 12.61
CA LEU A 116 5.62 -4.65 12.73
C LEU A 116 6.96 -4.25 13.33
N ASN A 117 7.41 -4.92 14.39
CA ASN A 117 8.71 -4.65 15.01
C ASN A 117 9.86 -4.89 14.03
N LYS A 118 9.79 -5.98 13.25
CA LYS A 118 10.77 -6.25 12.20
C LYS A 118 10.71 -5.19 11.09
N PHE A 119 9.51 -4.81 10.63
CA PHE A 119 9.34 -3.85 9.54
C PHE A 119 9.80 -2.43 9.92
N MET A 120 9.63 -2.06 11.19
CA MET A 120 10.05 -0.75 11.72
C MET A 120 11.50 -0.75 12.23
N ASP A 121 12.20 -1.89 12.18
CA ASP A 121 13.63 -1.97 12.47
C ASP A 121 14.43 -1.06 11.52
N GLU A 122 15.51 -0.48 12.04
CA GLU A 122 16.31 0.49 11.28
C GLU A 122 16.98 -0.15 10.06
N GLU A 123 17.52 -1.36 10.20
CA GLU A 123 18.22 -2.07 9.13
C GLU A 123 17.23 -2.58 8.09
N GLU A 124 16.20 -3.32 8.51
CA GLU A 124 15.21 -3.88 7.59
C GLU A 124 14.44 -2.77 6.85
N GLY A 125 14.01 -1.73 7.58
CA GLY A 125 13.32 -0.59 6.98
C GLY A 125 14.20 0.19 6.01
N ARG A 126 15.50 0.32 6.28
CA ARG A 126 16.46 0.93 5.34
C ARG A 126 16.64 0.07 4.10
N ASN A 127 16.77 -1.25 4.25
CA ASN A 127 16.90 -2.18 3.15
C ASN A 127 15.69 -2.13 2.20
N LEU A 128 14.46 -2.06 2.73
CA LEU A 128 13.25 -1.90 1.92
C LEU A 128 13.25 -0.58 1.15
N ARG A 129 13.60 0.54 1.79
CA ARG A 129 13.67 1.85 1.12
C ARG A 129 14.71 1.86 0.00
N LEU A 130 15.89 1.27 0.23
CA LEU A 130 16.93 1.15 -0.80
C LEU A 130 16.45 0.38 -2.03
N LYS A 131 15.62 -0.65 -1.86
CA LYS A 131 15.03 -1.40 -2.98
C LYS A 131 13.95 -0.61 -3.73
N ILE A 132 13.28 0.33 -3.07
CA ILE A 132 12.24 1.17 -3.70
C ILE A 132 12.86 2.26 -4.58
N GLU A 133 13.99 2.83 -4.19
CA GLU A 133 14.58 3.99 -4.88
C GLU A 133 14.80 3.79 -6.40
N PRO A 134 15.31 2.63 -6.89
CA PRO A 134 15.39 2.37 -8.33
C PRO A 134 14.01 2.41 -9.03
N ILE A 135 12.98 1.82 -8.42
CA ILE A 135 11.62 1.81 -8.95
C ILE A 135 11.07 3.24 -8.98
N ARG A 136 11.26 3.99 -7.89
CA ARG A 136 10.86 5.39 -7.79
C ARG A 136 11.52 6.26 -8.85
N ALA A 137 12.81 6.05 -9.11
CA ALA A 137 13.54 6.77 -10.15
C ALA A 137 12.97 6.48 -11.55
N VAL A 138 12.63 5.21 -11.83
CA VAL A 138 11.95 4.83 -13.07
C VAL A 138 10.57 5.48 -13.16
N LEU A 139 9.76 5.41 -12.10
CA LEU A 139 8.43 6.03 -12.07
C LEU A 139 8.50 7.53 -12.39
N LYS A 140 9.40 8.27 -11.72
CA LYS A 140 9.62 9.70 -12.00
C LYS A 140 10.00 9.96 -13.46
N LYS A 141 10.89 9.13 -14.03
CA LYS A 141 11.36 9.27 -15.42
C LYS A 141 10.26 8.97 -16.44
N VAL A 142 9.36 8.01 -16.18
CA VAL A 142 8.34 7.64 -17.18
C VAL A 142 7.16 8.60 -17.21
N VAL A 143 6.86 9.28 -16.09
CA VAL A 143 5.72 10.20 -15.97
C VAL A 143 6.09 11.68 -16.17
N MET A 144 7.38 12.03 -16.19
CA MET A 144 7.79 13.40 -16.49
C MET A 144 7.41 13.81 -17.92
N ASP A 145 7.42 15.12 -18.18
CA ASP A 145 7.17 15.63 -19.53
C ASP A 145 8.15 15.02 -20.57
N GLY A 146 7.60 14.62 -21.73
CA GLY A 146 8.33 13.84 -22.73
C GLY A 146 8.72 12.40 -22.33
N GLY A 147 8.28 11.93 -21.15
CA GLY A 147 8.46 10.57 -20.65
C GLY A 147 7.68 9.52 -21.44
N ALA A 148 8.02 8.25 -21.23
CA ALA A 148 7.42 7.14 -21.97
C ALA A 148 5.89 7.03 -21.75
N SER A 149 5.39 7.33 -20.55
CA SER A 149 3.96 7.29 -20.26
C SER A 149 3.21 8.36 -21.04
N ASN A 150 3.74 9.59 -21.09
CA ASN A 150 3.14 10.69 -21.84
C ASN A 150 3.14 10.39 -23.34
N LYS A 151 4.26 9.92 -23.89
CA LYS A 151 4.37 9.51 -25.29
C LYS A 151 3.38 8.42 -25.66
N ASN A 152 3.20 7.42 -24.80
CA ASN A 152 2.23 6.37 -25.05
C ASN A 152 0.79 6.90 -25.05
N LEU A 153 0.48 7.86 -24.19
CA LEU A 153 -0.83 8.52 -24.17
C LEU A 153 -1.04 9.36 -25.43
N ASP A 154 -0.04 10.12 -25.87
CA ASP A 154 -0.10 10.92 -27.10
C ASP A 154 -0.34 10.02 -28.33
N LEU A 155 0.40 8.92 -28.44
CA LEU A 155 0.20 7.91 -29.49
C LEU A 155 -1.21 7.31 -29.46
N PHE A 156 -1.72 7.01 -28.26
CA PHE A 156 -3.08 6.51 -28.12
C PHE A 156 -4.12 7.52 -28.62
N VAL A 157 -3.97 8.80 -28.28
CA VAL A 157 -4.84 9.89 -28.74
C VAL A 157 -4.75 10.07 -30.26
N GLU A 158 -3.55 9.98 -30.84
CA GLU A 158 -3.34 10.06 -32.29
C GLU A 158 -4.05 8.92 -33.04
N VAL A 159 -3.95 7.69 -32.53
CA VAL A 159 -4.67 6.53 -33.09
C VAL A 159 -6.18 6.75 -33.04
N LEU A 160 -6.71 7.31 -31.96
CA LEU A 160 -8.13 7.60 -31.84
C LEU A 160 -8.60 8.68 -32.83
N ARG A 161 -7.82 9.76 -33.01
CA ARG A 161 -8.12 10.81 -34.00
C ARG A 161 -8.16 10.24 -35.41
N THR A 162 -7.14 9.47 -35.77
CA THR A 162 -7.03 8.85 -37.10
C THR A 162 -8.24 7.95 -37.42
N ARG A 163 -8.77 7.23 -36.42
CA ARG A 163 -9.96 6.38 -36.58
C ARG A 163 -11.28 7.13 -36.59
N TYR A 164 -11.34 8.31 -35.99
CA TYR A 164 -12.55 9.14 -35.97
C TYR A 164 -12.69 9.92 -37.27
N ASP A 165 -11.57 10.37 -37.84
CA ASP A 165 -11.52 11.14 -39.09
C ASP A 165 -11.58 10.25 -40.36
N SER A 166 -11.54 8.92 -40.19
CA SER A 166 -11.68 7.89 -41.25
C SER A 166 -13.10 7.35 -41.35
#